data_AF-A0A369J444-F1
#
_entry.id   AF-A0A369J444-F1
#
_cell.length_a   1.000
_cell.length_b   1.000
_cell.length_c   1.000
_cell.angle_alpha   90.00
_cell.angle_beta   90.00
_cell.angle_gamma   90.00
#
_symmetry.space_group_name_H-M   'P 1'
#
loop_
_entity.id
_entity.type
_entity.pdbx_description
1 polymer ?
#
loop_
_entity_poly.entity_id
_entity_poly.type
_entity_poly.pdbx_seq_one_letter_code
_entity_poly.pdbx_strand_id
1 'polypeptide(L)'
;MLTALLVSCAIGVAYAAEACTGTISSLADVTAAVACTTVNINGFTVPAGKALTLNLATGTTVNMNGDILFGNLSWAGPLFTVSGTSITFNGNGYKFDGGGPF
;
A
#
# COMPACT_ATOMS: atom_id res chain seq x y z
N MET A 1 39.85 -16.06 -25.33
CA MET A 1 38.63 -15.24 -25.20
C MET A 1 37.95 -15.67 -23.91
N LEU A 2 38.07 -14.86 -22.85
CA LEU A 2 37.58 -15.18 -21.50
C LEU A 2 36.34 -14.32 -21.26
N THR A 3 35.15 -14.91 -21.33
CA THR A 3 33.89 -14.22 -21.05
C THR A 3 33.66 -14.17 -19.54
N ALA A 4 33.81 -12.99 -18.96
CA ALA A 4 33.43 -12.71 -17.58
C ALA A 4 31.89 -12.63 -17.51
N LEU A 5 31.27 -13.55 -16.76
CA LEU A 5 29.85 -13.54 -16.46
C LEU A 5 29.61 -12.48 -15.37
N LEU A 6 29.10 -11.31 -15.76
CA LEU A 6 28.66 -10.27 -14.82
C LEU A 6 27.38 -10.74 -14.13
N VAL A 7 27.55 -11.35 -12.95
CA VAL A 7 26.43 -11.61 -12.03
C VAL A 7 25.96 -10.25 -11.50
N SER A 8 24.93 -9.70 -12.15
CA SER A 8 24.22 -8.53 -11.63
C SER A 8 23.37 -8.99 -10.45
N CYS A 9 23.93 -8.87 -9.25
CA CYS A 9 23.16 -9.03 -8.02
C CYS A 9 22.17 -7.85 -7.98
N ALA A 10 20.89 -8.12 -8.22
CA ALA A 10 19.84 -7.14 -8.00
C ALA A 10 19.86 -6.79 -6.51
N ILE A 11 20.39 -5.60 -6.19
CA ILE A 11 20.38 -5.05 -4.85
C ILE A 11 18.90 -4.80 -4.55
N GLY A 12 18.25 -5.74 -3.87
CA GLY A 12 16.95 -5.49 -3.27
C GLY A 12 17.16 -4.33 -2.32
N VAL A 13 16.60 -3.17 -2.65
CA VAL A 13 16.53 -2.04 -1.72
C VAL A 13 15.59 -2.51 -0.61
N ALA A 14 16.17 -3.14 0.41
CA ALA A 14 15.50 -3.31 1.68
C ALA A 14 15.32 -1.90 2.23
N TYR A 15 14.12 -1.34 2.07
CA TYR A 15 13.71 -0.17 2.86
C TYR A 15 13.94 -0.59 4.31
N ALA A 16 14.91 0.04 4.98
CA ALA A 16 15.15 -0.21 6.39
C ALA A 16 13.82 0.08 7.09
N ALA A 17 13.18 -0.97 7.60
CA ALA A 17 11.87 -0.85 8.18
C ALA A 17 12.02 -0.06 9.48
N GLU A 18 11.47 1.15 9.52
CA GLU A 18 11.52 1.96 10.74
C GLU A 18 10.41 1.50 11.67
N ALA A 19 10.77 1.23 12.93
CA ALA A 19 9.80 0.95 13.99
C ALA A 19 9.05 2.24 14.34
N CYS A 20 8.08 2.58 13.51
CA CYS A 20 7.20 3.74 13.66
C CYS A 20 5.75 3.38 13.32
N THR A 21 4.86 4.34 13.53
CA THR A 21 3.45 4.25 13.13
C THR A 21 3.14 5.32 12.10
N GLY A 22 2.89 4.90 10.87
CA GLY A 22 2.37 5.73 9.79
C GLY A 22 0.86 5.81 9.86
N THR A 23 0.28 6.98 9.54
CA THR A 23 -1.19 7.14 9.43
C THR A 23 -1.55 7.65 8.06
N ILE A 24 -2.50 7.00 7.39
CA ILE A 24 -3.02 7.38 6.07
C ILE A 24 -4.44 7.92 6.25
N SER A 25 -4.65 9.20 5.94
CA SER A 25 -5.98 9.82 5.85
C SER A 25 -6.28 10.38 4.45
N SER A 26 -5.30 10.30 3.55
CA SER A 26 -5.39 10.70 2.14
C SER A 26 -4.27 10.02 1.32
N LEU A 27 -4.32 10.13 0.00
CA LEU A 27 -3.24 9.62 -0.87
C LEU A 27 -1.89 10.31 -0.64
N ALA A 28 -1.87 11.53 -0.09
CA ALA A 28 -0.64 12.28 0.17
C ALA A 28 0.17 11.68 1.32
N ASP A 29 -0.49 10.96 2.23
CA ASP A 29 0.14 10.38 3.43
C ASP A 29 0.85 9.06 3.14
N VAL A 30 0.52 8.41 2.02
CA VAL A 30 0.95 7.04 1.69
C VAL A 30 2.47 6.92 1.72
N THR A 31 3.19 7.82 1.05
CA THR A 31 4.65 7.73 0.93
C THR A 31 5.36 7.73 2.27
N ALA A 32 4.92 8.56 3.22
CA ALA A 32 5.49 8.59 4.56
C ALA A 32 5.05 7.39 5.40
N ALA A 33 3.77 7.00 5.30
CA ALA A 33 3.23 5.95 6.14
C ALA A 33 3.80 4.55 5.81
N VAL A 34 4.00 4.22 4.54
CA VAL A 34 4.46 2.87 4.13
C VAL A 34 5.92 2.57 4.50
N ALA A 35 6.68 3.57 4.95
CA ALA A 35 8.03 3.39 5.51
C ALA A 35 8.01 2.79 6.94
N CYS A 36 6.87 2.87 7.63
CA CYS A 36 6.69 2.35 8.99
C CYS A 36 6.25 0.89 9.02
N THR A 37 6.66 0.17 10.07
CA THR A 37 6.22 -1.22 10.33
C THR A 37 4.81 -1.32 10.94
N THR A 38 4.21 -0.21 11.36
CA THR A 38 2.78 -0.13 11.68
C THR A 38 2.14 0.94 10.80
N VAL A 39 1.05 0.60 10.12
CA VAL A 39 0.30 1.52 9.28
C VAL A 39 -1.17 1.53 9.68
N ASN A 40 -1.67 2.68 10.09
CA ASN A 40 -3.08 2.89 10.37
C ASN A 40 -3.73 3.61 9.17
N ILE A 41 -4.80 3.03 8.64
CA ILE A 41 -5.56 3.60 7.52
C ILE A 41 -6.87 4.13 8.08
N ASN A 42 -7.00 5.45 8.18
CA ASN A 42 -8.26 6.10 8.53
C ASN A 42 -9.23 6.03 7.34
N GLY A 43 -10.52 6.25 7.59
CA GLY A 43 -11.49 6.30 6.50
C GLY A 43 -11.31 7.52 5.62
N PHE A 44 -11.27 7.33 4.29
CA PHE A 44 -11.23 8.43 3.32
C PHE A 44 -11.71 7.97 1.94
N THR A 45 -11.98 8.95 1.07
CA THR A 45 -12.32 8.69 -0.34
C THR A 45 -11.09 8.83 -1.23
N VAL A 46 -10.73 7.78 -1.93
CA VAL A 46 -9.76 7.81 -3.03
C VAL A 46 -10.43 8.49 -4.23
N PRO A 47 -9.84 9.56 -4.79
CA PRO A 47 -10.41 10.24 -5.94
C PRO A 47 -10.60 9.33 -7.16
N ALA A 48 -11.58 9.66 -8.00
CA ALA A 48 -11.85 8.96 -9.25
C ALA A 48 -10.61 8.87 -10.16
N GLY A 49 -10.36 7.69 -10.74
CA GLY A 49 -9.21 7.44 -11.62
C GLY A 49 -7.85 7.39 -10.91
N LYS A 50 -7.82 7.27 -9.59
CA LYS A 50 -6.62 7.03 -8.78
C LYS A 50 -6.68 5.67 -8.11
N ALA A 51 -5.50 5.18 -7.72
CA ALA A 51 -5.35 3.97 -6.93
C ALA A 51 -4.79 4.29 -5.54
N LEU A 52 -5.17 3.49 -4.55
CA LEU A 52 -4.46 3.40 -3.28
C LEU A 52 -3.41 2.28 -3.40
N THR A 53 -2.13 2.65 -3.43
CA THR A 53 -1.01 1.70 -3.59
C THR A 53 -0.15 1.69 -2.34
N LEU A 54 -0.07 0.55 -1.66
CA LEU A 54 0.71 0.35 -0.45
C LEU A 54 1.89 -0.58 -0.74
N ASN A 55 3.11 -0.04 -0.75
CA ASN A 55 4.35 -0.80 -0.88
C ASN A 55 5.01 -0.87 0.50
N LEU A 56 4.66 -1.89 1.27
CA LEU A 56 4.94 -1.97 2.70
C LEU A 56 6.28 -2.63 2.99
N ALA A 57 6.95 -2.17 4.04
CA ALA A 57 8.15 -2.82 4.57
C ALA A 57 7.85 -4.24 5.08
N THR A 58 8.86 -5.11 5.10
CA THR A 58 8.73 -6.49 5.59
C THR A 58 8.20 -6.53 7.03
N GLY A 59 7.21 -7.39 7.29
CA GLY A 59 6.65 -7.54 8.64
C GLY A 59 5.66 -6.45 9.05
N THR A 60 5.30 -5.54 8.14
CA THR A 60 4.38 -4.43 8.47
C THR A 60 3.01 -4.96 8.87
N THR A 61 2.46 -4.38 9.94
CA THR A 61 1.07 -4.55 10.35
C THR A 61 0.24 -3.36 9.91
N VAL A 62 -0.81 -3.61 9.15
CA VAL A 62 -1.78 -2.60 8.70
C VAL A 62 -3.07 -2.75 9.49
N ASN A 63 -3.64 -1.63 9.95
CA ASN A 63 -4.93 -1.59 10.63
C ASN A 63 -5.86 -0.61 9.94
N MET A 64 -7.05 -1.07 9.55
CA MET A 64 -8.11 -0.17 9.11
C MET A 64 -8.83 0.44 10.31
N ASN A 65 -9.03 1.75 10.26
CA ASN A 65 -9.74 2.56 11.26
C ASN A 65 -10.97 3.26 10.65
N GLY A 66 -11.29 2.97 9.38
CA GLY A 66 -12.44 3.51 8.69
C GLY A 66 -12.58 2.93 7.28
N ASP A 67 -13.71 3.21 6.65
CA ASP A 67 -14.01 2.74 5.30
C ASP A 67 -13.20 3.50 4.24
N ILE A 68 -12.76 2.79 3.22
CA ILE A 68 -12.16 3.36 2.02
C ILE A 68 -13.19 3.36 0.92
N LEU A 69 -13.50 4.55 0.40
CA LEU A 69 -14.44 4.75 -0.70
C LEU A 69 -13.65 5.07 -1.98
N PHE A 70 -14.08 4.59 -3.13
CA PHE A 70 -13.49 4.97 -4.42
C PHE A 70 -14.46 5.83 -5.22
N GLY A 71 -13.96 6.97 -5.72
CA GLY A 71 -14.73 7.81 -6.63
C GLY A 71 -15.06 7.06 -7.92
N ASN A 72 -16.31 7.17 -8.37
CA ASN A 72 -16.80 6.42 -9.52
C ASN A 72 -16.18 6.90 -10.84
N LEU A 73 -15.46 6.02 -11.52
CA LEU A 73 -14.97 6.18 -12.88
C LEU A 73 -14.73 4.80 -13.50
N SER A 74 -15.27 4.55 -14.69
CA SER A 74 -14.95 3.33 -15.43
C SER A 74 -13.51 3.40 -15.94
N TRP A 75 -12.66 2.50 -15.46
CA TRP A 75 -11.25 2.39 -15.87
C TRP A 75 -10.74 0.97 -15.64
N ALA A 76 -9.57 0.65 -16.20
CA ALA A 76 -9.00 -0.70 -16.14
C ALA A 76 -8.59 -1.14 -14.72
N GLY A 77 -8.45 -0.20 -13.77
CA GLY A 77 -7.94 -0.47 -12.43
C GLY A 77 -6.42 -0.72 -12.40
N PRO A 78 -5.89 -1.22 -11.27
CA PRO A 78 -6.60 -1.58 -10.03
C PRO A 78 -6.98 -0.38 -9.15
N LEU A 79 -8.01 -0.52 -8.31
CA LEU A 79 -8.40 0.49 -7.30
C LEU A 79 -7.46 0.48 -6.07
N PHE A 80 -7.09 -0.72 -5.61
CA PHE A 80 -6.25 -0.93 -4.44
C PHE A 80 -5.16 -1.92 -4.76
N THR A 81 -3.93 -1.66 -4.32
CA THR A 81 -2.81 -2.60 -4.40
C THR A 81 -2.08 -2.59 -3.07
N VAL A 82 -1.82 -3.79 -2.54
CA VAL A 82 -0.95 -3.99 -1.39
C VAL A 82 0.16 -4.95 -1.78
N SER A 83 1.39 -4.58 -1.46
CA SER A 83 2.59 -5.39 -1.71
C SER A 83 3.56 -5.31 -0.54
N GLY A 84 4.33 -6.37 -0.34
CA GLY A 84 5.30 -6.50 0.76
C GLY A 84 5.51 -7.96 1.16
N THR A 85 6.42 -8.21 2.08
CA THR A 85 6.73 -9.55 2.60
C THR A 85 6.26 -9.69 4.04
N SER A 86 5.61 -10.80 4.38
CA SER A 86 5.11 -11.08 5.75
C SER A 86 4.20 -9.97 6.30
N ILE A 87 3.28 -9.47 5.47
CA ILE A 87 2.34 -8.41 5.86
C ILE A 87 1.18 -9.01 6.66
N THR A 88 0.82 -8.35 7.77
CA THR A 88 -0.43 -8.60 8.48
C THR A 88 -1.40 -7.46 8.17
N PHE A 89 -2.57 -7.77 7.62
CA PHE A 89 -3.58 -6.76 7.26
C PHE A 89 -4.86 -6.97 8.05
N ASN A 90 -5.14 -6.07 8.99
CA ASN A 90 -6.31 -6.11 9.86
C ASN A 90 -7.40 -5.19 9.31
N GLY A 91 -8.43 -5.78 8.71
CA GLY A 91 -9.56 -5.02 8.15
C GLY A 91 -10.52 -4.44 9.21
N ASN A 92 -10.47 -4.93 10.46
CA ASN A 92 -11.23 -4.42 11.61
C ASN A 92 -12.74 -4.20 11.37
N GLY A 93 -13.35 -4.92 10.43
CA GLY A 93 -14.77 -4.80 10.08
C GLY A 93 -15.12 -3.66 9.13
N TYR A 94 -14.15 -2.91 8.62
CA TYR A 94 -14.33 -1.86 7.62
C TYR A 94 -14.32 -2.40 6.20
N LYS A 95 -14.80 -1.60 5.25
CA LYS A 95 -14.92 -1.99 3.83
C LYS A 95 -14.07 -1.13 2.89
N PHE A 96 -13.75 -1.74 1.75
CA PHE A 96 -13.39 -1.04 0.53
C PHE A 96 -14.62 -1.00 -0.38
N ASP A 97 -15.19 0.18 -0.57
CA ASP A 97 -16.37 0.39 -1.39
C ASP A 97 -15.94 0.92 -2.77
N GLY A 98 -15.99 0.05 -3.77
CA GLY A 98 -15.59 0.35 -5.14
C GLY A 98 -16.58 1.21 -5.92
N GLY A 99 -17.75 1.55 -5.38
CA GLY A 99 -18.73 2.40 -6.04
C GLY A 99 -19.26 1.85 -7.37
N GLY A 100 -19.25 0.52 -7.54
CA GLY A 100 -19.74 -0.13 -8.76
C GLY A 100 -21.24 0.12 -9.00
N PRO A 101 -21.70 0.15 -10.27
CA PRO A 101 -23.12 0.35 -10.58
C PRO A 101 -23.97 -0.82 -10.05
N PHE A 102 -25.14 -0.49 -9.49
CA PHE A 102 -26.18 -1.43 -9.05
C PHE A 102 -27.11 -1.82 -10.20
#